data_AF-A0A6J7IAB4-F1
#
_entry.id   AF-A0A6J7IAB4-F1
#
_cell.length_a   1.000
_cell.length_b   1.000
_cell.length_c   1.000
_cell.angle_alpha   90.00
_cell.angle_beta   90.00
_cell.angle_gamma   90.00
#
_symmetry.space_group_name_H-M   'P 1'
#
loop_
_entity.id
_entity.type
_entity.pdbx_description
1 polymer ?
#
loop_
_entity_poly.entity_id
_entity_poly.type
_entity_poly.pdbx_seq_one_letter_code
_entity_poly.pdbx_strand_id
1 'polypeptide(L)' 'MVASVFKVLVVAGAPVAAGEAMVILESMKMEIPVLADAAGTVSEVCVAEGDVVHEGDVLVVLG' A
#
# COMPACT_ATOMS: atom_id res chain seq x y z
N MET A 1 0.48 13.30 7.58
CA MET A 1 0.54 13.57 6.12
C MET A 1 -0.77 13.14 5.45
N VAL A 2 -1.21 13.77 4.35
CA VAL A 2 -2.40 13.33 3.56
C VAL A 2 -1.94 12.99 2.14
N ALA A 3 -2.39 11.85 1.62
CA ALA A 3 -2.13 11.39 0.26
C ALA A 3 -3.37 10.68 -0.31
N SER A 4 -3.42 10.51 -1.63
CA SER A 4 -4.42 9.65 -2.28
C SER A 4 -3.77 8.36 -2.77
N VAL A 5 -4.52 7.27 -2.78
CA VAL A 5 -4.07 5.99 -3.34
C VAL A 5 -4.06 6.10 -4.86
N PHE A 6 -2.88 6.10 -5.46
CA PHE A 6 -2.72 6.16 -6.91
C PHE A 6 -2.86 4.78 -7.55
N LYS A 7 -2.21 3.77 -6.97
CA LYS A 7 -2.29 2.38 -7.44
C LYS A 7 -2.21 1.39 -6.29
N VAL A 8 -2.96 0.30 -6.43
CA VAL A 8 -2.82 -0.89 -5.59
C VAL A 8 -2.13 -1.97 -6.42
N LEU A 9 -0.93 -2.40 -6.00
CA LEU A 9 -0.08 -3.32 -6.76
C LEU A 9 -0.25 -4.78 -6.36
N VAL A 10 -0.93 -5.03 -5.24
CA VAL A 10 -1.10 -6.36 -4.65
C VAL A 10 -2.56 -6.70 -4.39
N VAL A 11 -2.85 -7.98 -4.19
CA VAL A 11 -4.18 -8.48 -3.86
C VAL A 11 -4.09 -9.45 -2.69
N ALA A 12 -5.20 -9.63 -1.95
CA ALA A 12 -5.26 -10.62 -0.89
C ALA A 12 -4.90 -12.03 -1.40
N GLY A 13 -4.06 -12.73 -0.64
CA GLY A 13 -3.49 -14.04 -0.97
C GLY A 13 -2.21 -14.01 -1.81
N ALA A 14 -1.76 -12.83 -2.27
CA ALA A 14 -0.50 -12.73 -3.01
C ALA A 14 0.73 -12.77 -2.09
N PRO A 15 1.81 -13.48 -2.45
CA PRO A 15 3.08 -13.37 -1.75
C PRO A 15 3.75 -12.02 -2.06
N VAL A 16 4.49 -11.47 -1.08
CA VAL A 16 5.30 -10.26 -1.24
C VAL A 16 6.68 -10.46 -0.64
N ALA A 17 7.70 -9.84 -1.23
CA ALA A 17 9.05 -9.78 -0.69
C ALA A 17 9.27 -8.53 0.19
N ALA A 18 10.23 -8.59 1.10
CA ALA A 18 10.66 -7.40 1.85
C ALA A 18 11.19 -6.33 0.88
N GLY A 19 10.71 -5.10 1.02
CA GLY A 19 11.03 -3.97 0.13
C GLY A 19 10.22 -3.94 -1.17
N GLU A 20 9.30 -4.89 -1.40
CA GLU A 20 8.41 -4.86 -2.55
C GLU A 20 7.33 -3.79 -2.39
N ALA A 21 7.06 -3.03 -3.45
CA ALA A 21 6.04 -1.98 -3.42
C ALA A 21 4.63 -2.60 -3.49
N MET A 22 3.79 -2.27 -2.52
CA MET A 22 2.42 -2.80 -2.41
C MET A 22 1.36 -1.80 -2.85
N VAL A 23 1.57 -0.52 -2.53
CA VAL A 23 0.67 0.58 -2.85
C VAL A 23 1.51 1.77 -3.31
N ILE A 24 1.04 2.52 -4.29
CA ILE A 24 1.62 3.81 -4.66
C ILE A 24 0.65 4.89 -4.20
N LEU A 25 1.14 5.79 -3.36
CA LEU A 25 0.41 6.99 -2.95
C LEU A 25 0.82 8.16 -3.83
N GLU A 26 -0.08 9.12 -4.04
CA GLU A 26 0.20 10.40 -4.66
C GLU A 26 -0.01 11.53 -3.63
N SER A 27 0.96 12.42 -3.51
CA SER A 27 0.79 13.69 -2.81
C SER A 27 1.62 14.79 -3.48
N MET A 28 1.00 15.94 -3.74
CA MET A 28 1.65 17.08 -4.39
C MET A 28 2.40 16.73 -5.70
N LYS A 29 1.81 15.87 -6.55
CA LYS A 29 2.40 15.36 -7.81
C LYS A 29 3.64 14.47 -7.62
N MET A 30 3.89 13.99 -6.41
CA MET A 30 4.93 13.00 -6.12
C MET A 30 4.31 11.64 -5.86
N GLU A 31 4.89 10.61 -6.46
CA GLU A 31 4.57 9.21 -6.20
C GLU A 31 5.39 8.70 -5.02
N ILE A 32 4.74 8.07 -4.06
CA ILE A 32 5.32 7.58 -2.81
C ILE A 32 5.00 6.08 -2.70
N PRO A 33 5.96 5.19 -3.02
CA PRO A 33 5.74 3.77 -2.89
C PRO A 33 5.72 3.35 -1.42
N VAL A 34 4.71 2.58 -1.04
CA VAL A 34 4.61 1.92 0.26
C VAL A 34 5.19 0.53 0.12
N LEU A 35 6.33 0.30 0.76
CA LEU A 35 7.08 -0.94 0.67
C LEU A 35 6.67 -1.91 1.77
N ALA A 36 6.73 -3.21 1.49
CA ALA A 36 6.56 -4.24 2.50
C ALA A 36 7.76 -4.26 3.46
N ASP A 37 7.50 -4.16 4.77
CA ASP A 37 8.56 -4.20 5.79
C ASP A 37 9.24 -5.58 5.88
N ALA A 38 8.52 -6.64 5.54
CA ALA A 38 9.00 -8.01 5.55
C ALA A 38 8.35 -8.83 4.41
N ALA A 39 8.98 -9.94 4.06
CA ALA A 39 8.35 -10.93 3.18
C ALA A 39 7.19 -11.61 3.89
N GLY A 40 6.12 -11.92 3.17
CA GLY A 40 4.91 -12.50 3.75
C GLY A 40 3.83 -12.74 2.70
N THR A 41 2.61 -13.00 3.17
CA THR A 41 1.43 -13.08 2.29
C THR A 41 0.47 -11.94 2.62
N VAL A 42 -0.06 -11.28 1.59
CA VAL A 42 -1.08 -10.24 1.78
C VAL A 42 -2.33 -10.89 2.36
N SER A 43 -2.64 -10.59 3.61
CA SER A 43 -3.85 -11.07 4.28
C SER A 43 -5.05 -10.23 3.85
N GLU A 44 -4.88 -8.91 3.78
CA GLU A 44 -5.96 -7.97 3.45
C GLU A 44 -5.40 -6.71 2.78
N VAL A 45 -6.16 -6.15 1.84
CA VAL A 45 -5.93 -4.82 1.27
C VAL A 45 -7.09 -3.93 1.70
N CYS A 46 -6.80 -2.90 2.48
CA CYS A 46 -7.80 -2.08 3.17
C CYS A 46 -8.18 -0.80 2.41
N VAL A 47 -7.63 -0.61 1.21
CA VAL A 47 -7.81 0.60 0.40
C VAL A 47 -8.04 0.28 -1.07
N ALA A 48 -8.65 1.22 -1.79
CA ALA A 48 -8.84 1.19 -3.23
C ALA A 48 -8.19 2.41 -3.91
N GLU A 49 -7.97 2.32 -5.22
CA GLU A 49 -7.49 3.45 -6.01
C GLU A 49 -8.46 4.65 -5.92
N GLY A 50 -7.91 5.83 -5.67
CA GLY A 50 -8.66 7.07 -5.46
C GLY A 50 -8.99 7.38 -4.00
N ASP A 51 -8.81 6.44 -3.07
CA ASP A 51 -9.04 6.69 -1.65
C ASP A 51 -8.08 7.73 -1.09
N VAL A 52 -8.56 8.56 -0.16
CA VAL A 52 -7.73 9.52 0.58
C VAL A 52 -7.30 8.88 1.89
N VAL A 53 -6.00 8.86 2.13
CA VAL A 53 -5.38 8.24 3.31
C VAL A 53 -4.60 9.27 4.13
N HIS A 54 -4.54 9.00 5.42
CA HIS A 54 -3.81 9.76 6.42
C HIS A 54 -2.68 8.93 6.98
N GLU A 55 -1.73 9.62 7.59
CA GLU A 55 -0.69 8.98 8.37
C GLU A 55 -1.29 8.16 9.52
N GLY A 56 -0.92 6.87 9.58
CA GLY A 56 -1.46 5.91 10.54
C GLY A 56 -2.59 5.03 9.98
N ASP A 57 -3.14 5.33 8.80
CA ASP A 57 -4.13 4.47 8.16
C ASP A 57 -3.50 3.14 7.73
N VAL A 58 -4.25 2.05 7.93
CA VAL A 58 -3.84 0.71 7.50
C VAL A 58 -4.14 0.56 6.01
N LEU A 59 -3.11 0.25 5.23
CA LEU A 59 -3.24 0.08 3.78
C LEU A 59 -3.30 -1.40 3.37
N VAL A 60 -2.40 -2.20 3.94
CA VAL A 60 -2.23 -3.62 3.65
C VAL A 60 -1.84 -4.34 4.93
N VAL A 61 -2.43 -5.50 5.18
CA VAL A 61 -2.07 -6.40 6.28
C VAL A 61 -1.29 -7.58 5.71
N LEU A 62 -0.10 -7.84 6.27
CA LEU A 62 0.71 -9.02 5.95
C LEU A 62 0.51 -10.09 7.03
N GLY A 63 0.47 -11.35 6.61
CA GLY A 63 0.44 -12.55 7.45
C GLY A 63 1.68 -13.40 7.30
#